data_AF-A0A8S8YDS3-F1
#
_entry.id   AF-A0A8S8YDS3-F1
#
_cell.length_a   1.000
_cell.length_b   1.000
_cell.length_c   1.000
_cell.angle_alpha   90.00
_cell.angle_beta   90.00
_cell.angle_gamma   90.00
#
_symmetry.space_group_name_H-M   'P 1'
#
loop_
_entity.id
_entity.type
_entity.pdbx_description
1 polymer ?
#
loop_
_entity_poly.entity_id
_entity_poly.type
_entity_poly.pdbx_seq_one_letter_code
_entity_poly.pdbx_strand_id
1 'polypeptide(L)'
;MVRKIDLGGHDRSHISLSLVFLVLLGSTLFYVLNIQYNSPSLQDIHGNGGMESWLKSTFRLCSAYLAFHTVLFWMVFNPEPATMVVLFREELEVKEHDAIGIQKIGTFSAWTLIVFGSSMLLNGTLSLSVALGYEIPNSLLLIGVSLFAAGFGAACITSVVVRHLIIPMKIRNGHELHHLFKPHEQVMHNLVLILFSLIYYTVGLG
;
A
#
# COMPACT_ATOMS: atom_id res chain seq x y z
N MET A 1 24.25 3.65 15.15
CA MET A 1 24.04 3.25 16.58
C MET A 1 23.67 1.77 16.64
N VAL A 2 24.29 0.93 17.48
CA VAL A 2 23.93 -0.50 17.62
C VAL A 2 23.15 -0.69 18.92
N ARG A 3 21.90 -1.16 18.81
CA ARG A 3 21.06 -1.48 19.97
C ARG A 3 20.70 -2.96 19.93
N LYS A 4 21.16 -3.72 20.94
CA LYS A 4 20.73 -5.10 21.14
C LYS A 4 19.29 -5.12 21.64
N ILE A 5 18.48 -6.01 21.06
CA ILE A 5 17.12 -6.30 21.49
C ILE A 5 17.14 -7.60 22.27
N ASP A 6 16.63 -7.55 23.50
CA ASP A 6 16.20 -8.75 24.20
C ASP A 6 14.77 -9.09 23.74
N LEU A 7 14.57 -10.29 23.18
CA LEU A 7 13.25 -10.79 22.79
C LEU A 7 12.48 -11.38 23.98
N GLY A 8 13.07 -11.42 25.18
CA GLY A 8 12.40 -11.81 26.42
C GLY A 8 11.14 -10.98 26.65
N GLY A 9 9.97 -11.61 26.60
CA GLY A 9 8.68 -10.94 26.77
C GLY A 9 8.07 -10.36 25.49
N HIS A 10 8.56 -10.71 24.30
CA HIS A 10 7.82 -10.42 23.06
C HIS A 10 6.42 -11.03 23.16
N ASP A 11 5.40 -10.19 23.00
CA ASP A 11 4.00 -10.56 23.19
C ASP A 11 3.50 -11.47 22.05
N ARG A 12 3.98 -12.72 22.05
CA ARG A 12 3.36 -13.88 21.43
C ARG A 12 2.33 -14.49 22.37
N SER A 13 1.76 -13.67 23.26
CA SER A 13 0.69 -14.10 24.13
C SER A 13 -0.39 -14.73 23.27
N HIS A 14 -0.87 -15.90 23.71
CA HIS A 14 -2.04 -16.53 23.11
C HIS A 14 -3.23 -15.56 22.99
N ILE A 15 -3.26 -14.50 23.82
CA ILE A 15 -4.23 -13.41 23.75
C ILE A 15 -4.10 -12.64 22.43
N SER A 16 -2.90 -12.19 22.06
CA SER A 16 -2.67 -11.40 20.85
C SER A 16 -2.96 -12.22 19.58
N LEU A 17 -2.59 -13.50 19.57
CA LEU A 17 -2.95 -14.44 18.50
C LEU A 17 -4.46 -14.71 18.43
N SER A 18 -5.11 -14.92 19.58
CA SER A 18 -6.56 -15.13 19.66
C SER A 18 -7.32 -13.90 19.22
N LEU A 19 -6.85 -12.70 19.55
CA LEU A 19 -7.47 -11.45 19.14
C LEU A 19 -7.38 -11.24 17.63
N VAL A 20 -6.20 -11.47 17.05
CA VAL A 20 -6.01 -11.44 15.59
C VAL A 20 -6.93 -12.45 14.90
N PHE A 21 -7.00 -13.68 15.42
CA PHE A 21 -7.89 -14.72 14.90
C PHE A 21 -9.37 -14.32 14.99
N LEU A 22 -9.81 -13.78 16.12
CA LEU A 22 -11.20 -13.33 16.31
C LEU A 22 -11.56 -12.16 15.39
N VAL A 23 -10.64 -11.21 15.17
CA VAL A 23 -10.84 -10.12 14.21
C VAL A 23 -10.93 -10.65 12.78
N LEU A 24 -10.07 -11.59 12.40
CA LEU A 24 -10.11 -12.27 11.09
C LEU A 24 -11.42 -13.06 10.90
N LEU A 25 -11.83 -13.82 11.91
CA LEU A 25 -13.08 -14.59 11.88
C LEU A 25 -14.28 -13.64 11.80
N GLY A 26 -14.32 -12.62 12.64
CA GLY A 26 -15.40 -11.63 12.68
C GLY A 26 -15.51 -10.83 11.37
N SER A 27 -14.39 -10.39 10.81
CA SER A 27 -14.37 -9.70 9.50
C SER A 27 -14.81 -10.62 8.35
N THR A 28 -14.40 -11.88 8.36
CA THR A 28 -14.83 -12.88 7.37
C THR A 28 -16.32 -13.17 7.49
N LEU A 29 -16.83 -13.39 8.71
CA LEU A 29 -18.25 -13.58 8.97
C LEU A 29 -19.08 -12.37 8.56
N PHE A 30 -18.64 -11.17 8.93
CA PHE A 30 -19.28 -9.92 8.53
C PHE A 30 -19.35 -9.80 7.00
N TYR A 31 -18.26 -10.12 6.29
CA TYR A 31 -18.22 -10.13 4.84
C TYR A 31 -19.21 -11.14 4.24
N VAL A 32 -19.19 -12.39 4.69
CA VAL A 32 -20.08 -13.46 4.19
C VAL A 32 -21.55 -13.12 4.41
N LEU A 33 -21.90 -12.55 5.57
CA LEU A 33 -23.27 -12.17 5.90
C LEU A 33 -23.78 -10.95 5.12
N ASN A 34 -22.90 -10.07 4.65
CA ASN A 34 -23.26 -8.84 3.95
C ASN A 34 -23.01 -8.87 2.43
N ILE A 35 -22.58 -10.01 1.87
CA ILE A 35 -22.22 -10.13 0.46
C ILE A 35 -23.37 -9.80 -0.50
N GLN A 36 -24.62 -9.95 -0.05
CA GLN A 36 -25.82 -9.74 -0.87
C GLN A 36 -26.36 -8.30 -0.87
N TYR A 37 -25.89 -7.43 0.03
CA TYR A 37 -26.59 -6.17 0.30
C TYR A 37 -25.97 -4.91 -0.34
N ASN A 38 -24.72 -4.92 -0.81
CA ASN A 38 -24.06 -3.72 -1.35
C ASN A 38 -22.74 -4.01 -2.14
N SER A 39 -22.72 -4.98 -3.06
CA SER A 39 -21.57 -5.10 -3.95
C SER A 39 -21.62 -4.00 -5.03
N PRO A 40 -20.63 -3.11 -5.13
CA PRO A 40 -20.59 -2.14 -6.22
C PRO A 40 -20.62 -2.89 -7.56
N SER A 41 -21.48 -2.45 -8.46
CA SER A 41 -21.63 -3.07 -9.77
C SER A 41 -20.36 -2.90 -10.59
N LEU A 42 -20.18 -3.74 -11.62
CA LEU A 42 -19.06 -3.59 -12.57
C LEU A 42 -19.02 -2.19 -13.17
N GLN A 43 -20.19 -1.58 -13.40
CA GLN A 43 -20.31 -0.23 -13.92
C GLN A 43 -19.84 0.82 -12.91
N ASP A 44 -20.11 0.65 -11.63
CA ASP A 44 -19.62 1.57 -10.58
C ASP A 44 -18.08 1.55 -10.51
N ILE A 45 -17.49 0.36 -10.68
CA ILE A 45 -16.03 0.15 -10.56
C ILE A 45 -15.27 0.56 -11.82
N HIS A 46 -15.78 0.21 -13.01
CA HIS A 46 -15.05 0.36 -14.27
C HIS A 46 -15.70 1.31 -15.29
N GLY A 47 -16.90 1.81 -15.01
CA GLY A 47 -17.70 2.67 -15.88
C GLY A 47 -18.54 1.87 -16.89
N ASN A 48 -19.21 2.59 -17.79
CA ASN A 48 -20.18 2.05 -18.75
C ASN A 48 -19.69 2.01 -20.21
N GLY A 49 -18.38 2.09 -20.45
CA GLY A 49 -17.80 2.09 -21.81
C GLY A 49 -17.72 3.46 -22.47
N GLY A 50 -18.14 4.53 -21.79
CA GLY A 50 -18.03 5.91 -22.25
C GLY A 50 -16.79 6.66 -21.73
N MET A 51 -16.88 7.99 -21.72
CA MET A 51 -15.82 8.90 -21.22
C MET A 51 -15.37 8.57 -19.79
N GLU A 52 -16.30 8.10 -18.96
CA GLU A 52 -16.03 7.71 -17.58
C GLU A 52 -15.01 6.55 -17.48
N SER A 53 -15.18 5.50 -18.30
CA SER A 53 -14.26 4.36 -18.33
C SER A 53 -12.86 4.77 -18.81
N TRP A 54 -12.79 5.68 -19.79
CA TRP A 54 -11.53 6.27 -20.25
C TRP A 54 -10.83 7.09 -19.18
N LEU A 55 -11.56 7.93 -18.45
CA LEU A 55 -11.00 8.75 -17.37
C LEU A 55 -10.50 7.88 -16.21
N LYS A 56 -11.32 6.91 -15.77
CA LYS A 56 -10.96 5.93 -14.72
C LYS A 56 -9.71 5.13 -15.13
N SER A 57 -9.67 4.65 -16.37
CA SER A 57 -8.52 3.92 -16.92
C SER A 57 -7.26 4.78 -16.93
N THR A 58 -7.32 5.98 -17.51
CA THR A 58 -6.18 6.89 -17.62
C THR A 58 -5.61 7.24 -16.26
N PHE A 59 -6.47 7.62 -15.31
CA PHE A 59 -6.03 7.95 -13.94
C PHE A 59 -5.29 6.78 -13.27
N ARG A 60 -5.85 5.57 -13.37
CA ARG A 60 -5.28 4.36 -12.78
C ARG A 60 -3.95 4.00 -13.45
N LEU A 61 -3.86 4.06 -14.78
CA LEU A 61 -2.61 3.77 -15.50
C LEU A 61 -1.52 4.82 -15.23
N CYS A 62 -1.87 6.11 -15.13
CA CYS A 62 -0.93 7.15 -14.71
C CYS A 62 -0.44 6.93 -13.26
N SER A 63 -1.34 6.52 -12.36
CA SER A 63 -1.00 6.18 -10.97
C SER A 63 -0.09 4.96 -10.89
N ALA A 64 -0.34 3.93 -11.70
CA ALA A 64 0.50 2.76 -11.81
C ALA A 64 1.90 3.12 -12.34
N TYR A 65 1.96 3.93 -13.40
CA TYR A 65 3.22 4.44 -13.92
C TYR A 65 4.00 5.20 -12.85
N LEU A 66 3.36 6.12 -12.12
CA LEU A 66 4.00 6.86 -11.04
C LEU A 66 4.58 5.91 -9.98
N ALA A 67 3.82 4.91 -9.55
CA ALA A 67 4.26 3.95 -8.55
C ALA A 67 5.49 3.16 -9.01
N PHE A 68 5.44 2.55 -10.19
CA PHE A 68 6.57 1.80 -10.73
C PHE A 68 7.77 2.69 -11.05
N HIS A 69 7.53 3.93 -11.49
CA HIS A 69 8.59 4.90 -11.73
C HIS A 69 9.31 5.25 -10.42
N THR A 70 8.56 5.51 -9.34
CA THR A 70 9.13 5.76 -8.02
C THR A 70 9.94 4.56 -7.52
N VAL A 71 9.40 3.34 -7.59
CA VAL A 71 10.12 2.13 -7.14
C VAL A 71 11.39 1.91 -7.96
N LEU A 72 11.30 1.94 -9.29
CA LEU A 72 12.44 1.59 -10.13
C LEU A 72 13.47 2.72 -10.21
N PHE A 73 13.06 3.93 -10.58
CA PHE A 73 14.00 5.02 -10.86
C PHE A 73 14.42 5.76 -9.60
N TRP A 74 13.48 6.08 -8.71
CA TRP A 74 13.80 6.92 -7.54
C TRP A 74 14.34 6.11 -6.36
N MET A 75 14.03 4.82 -6.28
CA MET A 75 14.57 3.93 -5.25
C MET A 75 15.67 3.02 -5.79
N VAL A 76 15.34 2.04 -6.64
CA VAL A 76 16.27 0.96 -7.02
C VAL A 76 17.47 1.48 -7.82
N PHE A 77 17.22 2.26 -8.87
CA PHE A 77 18.29 2.78 -9.74
C PHE A 77 18.95 4.04 -9.20
N ASN A 78 18.44 4.60 -8.10
CA ASN A 78 19.06 5.76 -7.47
C ASN A 78 20.39 5.33 -6.81
N PRO A 79 21.53 5.93 -7.20
CA PRO A 79 22.84 5.58 -6.66
C PRO A 79 23.02 6.01 -5.20
N GLU A 80 22.22 6.95 -4.69
CA GLU A 80 22.32 7.38 -3.29
C GLU A 80 21.88 6.25 -2.35
N PRO A 81 22.71 5.80 -1.40
CA PRO A 81 22.30 4.83 -0.40
C PRO A 81 21.15 5.37 0.46
N ALA A 82 20.20 4.50 0.80
CA ALA A 82 19.15 4.82 1.76
C ALA A 82 19.55 4.29 3.13
N THR A 83 19.80 5.18 4.09
CA THR A 83 20.11 4.78 5.47
C THR A 83 18.84 4.30 6.16
N MET A 84 18.77 2.99 6.41
CA MET A 84 17.63 2.33 7.05
C MET A 84 18.04 1.81 8.42
N VAL A 85 17.13 1.87 9.38
CA VAL A 85 17.32 1.24 10.69
C VAL A 85 16.70 -0.15 10.62
N VAL A 86 17.54 -1.18 10.52
CA VAL A 86 17.11 -2.56 10.27
C VAL A 86 17.38 -3.43 11.50
N LEU A 87 16.43 -4.30 11.84
CA LEU A 87 16.63 -5.36 12.81
C LEU A 87 17.23 -6.57 12.09
N PHE A 88 18.47 -6.88 12.45
CA PHE A 88 19.15 -8.08 11.99
C PHE A 88 18.74 -9.24 12.90
N ARG A 89 17.93 -10.15 12.35
CA ARG A 89 17.20 -11.17 13.11
C ARG A 89 18.13 -12.23 13.72
N GLU A 90 19.24 -12.55 13.07
CA GLU A 90 20.17 -13.57 13.56
C GLU A 90 20.98 -13.05 14.76
N GLU A 91 21.36 -11.78 14.70
CA GLU A 91 22.18 -11.11 15.71
C GLU A 91 21.35 -10.40 16.80
N LEU A 92 20.04 -10.25 16.58
CA LEU A 92 19.11 -9.48 17.42
C LEU A 92 19.58 -8.03 17.65
N GLU A 93 20.20 -7.47 16.63
CA GLU A 93 20.78 -6.13 16.66
C GLU A 93 20.01 -5.21 15.73
N VAL A 94 19.58 -4.08 16.26
CA VAL A 94 19.14 -2.94 15.45
C VAL A 94 20.37 -2.12 15.10
N LYS A 95 20.68 -2.05 13.81
CA LYS A 95 21.77 -1.22 13.29
C LYS A 95 21.28 -0.43 12.07
N GLU A 96 21.96 0.69 11.85
CA GLU A 96 21.81 1.43 10.60
C GLU A 96 22.51 0.65 9.48
N HIS A 97 21.80 0.49 8.38
CA HIS A 97 22.26 -0.21 7.18
C HIS A 97 21.98 0.66 5.97
N ASP A 98 23.02 0.92 5.20
CA ASP A 98 22.92 1.65 3.96
C ASP A 98 22.45 0.70 2.85
N ALA A 99 21.16 0.77 2.52
CA ALA A 99 20.60 -0.04 1.47
C ALA A 99 20.85 0.56 0.08
N ILE A 100 21.27 -0.32 -0.82
CA ILE A 100 21.54 -0.03 -2.23
C ILE A 100 20.69 -0.92 -3.14
N GLY A 101 20.30 -0.39 -4.29
CA GLY A 101 19.56 -1.16 -5.30
C GLY A 101 18.24 -1.74 -4.77
N ILE A 102 18.06 -3.04 -5.00
CA ILE A 102 16.87 -3.81 -4.59
C ILE A 102 16.70 -3.86 -3.08
N GLN A 103 17.76 -3.69 -2.29
CA GLN A 103 17.66 -3.70 -0.81
C GLN A 103 16.74 -2.60 -0.29
N LYS A 104 16.56 -1.51 -1.06
CA LYS A 104 15.64 -0.41 -0.75
C LYS A 104 14.16 -0.81 -0.80
N ILE A 105 13.83 -1.92 -1.46
CA ILE A 105 12.46 -2.49 -1.48
C ILE A 105 12.14 -3.23 -0.17
N GLY A 106 13.12 -3.39 0.74
CA GLY A 106 12.92 -4.10 2.00
C GLY A 106 11.95 -3.44 2.98
N THR A 107 11.52 -2.19 2.75
CA THR A 107 10.63 -1.47 3.65
C THR A 107 9.16 -1.80 3.40
N PHE A 108 8.34 -1.80 4.46
CA PHE A 108 6.90 -2.00 4.36
C PHE A 108 6.22 -0.95 3.46
N SER A 109 6.72 0.29 3.47
CA SER A 109 6.23 1.36 2.61
C SER A 109 6.54 1.10 1.13
N ALA A 110 7.68 0.49 0.78
CA ALA A 110 7.99 0.11 -0.59
C ALA A 110 7.05 -0.98 -1.10
N TRP A 111 6.77 -2.00 -0.28
CA TRP A 111 5.79 -3.03 -0.60
C TRP A 111 4.38 -2.47 -0.76
N THR A 112 3.99 -1.51 0.08
CA THR A 112 2.72 -0.79 -0.05
C THR A 112 2.62 -0.09 -1.41
N LEU A 113 3.69 0.57 -1.85
CA LEU A 113 3.75 1.23 -3.16
C LEU A 113 3.67 0.22 -4.32
N ILE A 114 4.30 -0.94 -4.21
CA ILE A 114 4.22 -2.01 -5.22
C ILE A 114 2.78 -2.55 -5.32
N VAL A 115 2.14 -2.87 -4.19
CA VAL A 115 0.75 -3.36 -4.17
C VAL A 115 -0.20 -2.31 -4.75
N PHE A 116 -0.01 -1.03 -4.41
CA PHE A 116 -0.73 0.07 -5.05
C PHE A 116 -0.53 0.08 -6.57
N GLY A 117 0.73 0.06 -7.04
CA GLY A 117 1.05 0.06 -8.47
C GLY A 117 0.43 -1.12 -9.21
N SER A 118 0.51 -2.33 -8.65
CA SER A 118 -0.12 -3.53 -9.21
C SER A 118 -1.65 -3.44 -9.24
N SER A 119 -2.26 -2.93 -8.16
CA SER A 119 -3.71 -2.70 -8.10
C SER A 119 -4.16 -1.70 -9.16
N MET A 120 -3.44 -0.59 -9.30
CA MET A 120 -3.73 0.45 -10.28
C MET A 120 -3.54 -0.02 -11.71
N LEU A 121 -2.50 -0.82 -11.97
CA LEU A 121 -2.26 -1.40 -13.28
C LEU A 121 -3.40 -2.35 -13.68
N LEU A 122 -3.73 -3.30 -12.81
CA LEU A 122 -4.80 -4.27 -13.07
C LEU A 122 -6.16 -3.59 -13.23
N ASN A 123 -6.57 -2.74 -12.30
CA ASN A 123 -7.86 -2.07 -12.38
C ASN A 123 -7.93 -1.02 -13.52
N GLY A 124 -6.78 -0.47 -13.92
CA GLY A 124 -6.65 0.42 -15.06
C GLY A 124 -6.82 -0.33 -16.38
N THR A 125 -6.15 -1.48 -16.56
CA THR A 125 -6.33 -2.32 -17.75
C THR A 125 -7.75 -2.86 -17.86
N LEU A 126 -8.37 -3.27 -16.75
CA LEU A 126 -9.78 -3.69 -16.74
C LEU A 126 -10.72 -2.54 -17.15
N SER A 127 -10.51 -1.32 -16.63
CA SER A 127 -11.28 -0.15 -17.08
C SER A 127 -11.06 0.18 -18.55
N LEU A 128 -9.84 0.00 -19.06
CA LEU A 128 -9.55 0.15 -20.49
C LEU A 128 -10.31 -0.88 -21.33
N SER A 129 -10.33 -2.14 -20.89
CA SER A 129 -11.09 -3.20 -21.56
C SER A 129 -12.58 -2.86 -21.67
N VAL A 130 -13.18 -2.33 -20.60
CA VAL A 130 -14.58 -1.86 -20.61
C VAL A 130 -14.76 -0.66 -21.54
N ALA A 131 -13.83 0.29 -21.54
CA ALA A 131 -13.83 1.44 -22.45
C ALA A 131 -13.77 1.03 -23.94
N LEU A 132 -13.17 -0.13 -24.22
CA LEU A 132 -13.08 -0.73 -25.55
C LEU A 132 -14.26 -1.68 -25.87
N GLY A 133 -15.22 -1.84 -24.96
CA GLY A 133 -16.40 -2.68 -25.14
C GLY A 133 -16.22 -4.17 -24.84
N TYR A 134 -15.14 -4.56 -24.17
CA TYR A 134 -14.92 -5.94 -23.74
C TYR A 134 -15.55 -6.20 -22.36
N GLU A 135 -16.06 -7.42 -22.17
CA GLU A 135 -16.53 -7.91 -20.88
C GLU A 135 -15.37 -8.33 -19.97
N ILE A 136 -15.50 -8.06 -18.66
CA ILE A 136 -14.50 -8.46 -17.67
C ILE A 136 -14.90 -9.80 -17.04
N PRO A 137 -14.01 -10.81 -17.03
CA PRO A 137 -14.22 -12.03 -16.26
C PRO A 137 -14.37 -11.75 -14.75
N ASN A 138 -15.37 -12.35 -14.10
CA ASN A 138 -15.63 -12.17 -12.66
C ASN A 138 -14.43 -12.47 -11.75
N SER A 139 -13.56 -13.41 -12.15
CA SER A 139 -12.33 -13.73 -11.42
C SER A 139 -11.34 -12.56 -11.38
N LEU A 140 -11.15 -11.87 -12.51
CA LEU A 140 -10.28 -10.70 -12.59
C LEU A 140 -10.86 -9.51 -11.81
N LEU A 141 -12.18 -9.35 -11.83
CA LEU A 141 -12.87 -8.35 -11.01
C LEU A 141 -12.61 -8.58 -9.52
N LEU A 142 -12.76 -9.83 -9.04
CA LEU A 142 -12.53 -10.17 -7.63
C LEU A 142 -11.07 -9.93 -7.22
N ILE A 143 -10.11 -10.30 -8.07
CA ILE A 143 -8.68 -10.02 -7.83
C ILE A 143 -8.44 -8.52 -7.77
N GLY A 144 -8.99 -7.74 -8.70
CA GLY A 144 -8.87 -6.29 -8.75
C GLY A 144 -9.36 -5.60 -7.47
N VAL A 145 -10.54 -5.98 -6.98
CA VAL A 145 -11.12 -5.47 -5.74
C VAL A 145 -10.30 -5.88 -4.52
N SER A 146 -9.87 -7.14 -4.46
CA SER A 146 -9.07 -7.65 -3.35
C SER A 146 -7.72 -6.94 -3.23
N LEU A 147 -7.05 -6.72 -4.37
CA LEU A 147 -5.76 -6.03 -4.42
C LEU A 147 -5.89 -4.55 -4.06
N PHE A 148 -6.99 -3.91 -4.50
CA PHE A 148 -7.31 -2.53 -4.10
C PHE A 148 -7.53 -2.42 -2.60
N ALA A 149 -8.35 -3.30 -2.00
CA ALA A 149 -8.62 -3.29 -0.57
C ALA A 149 -7.36 -3.52 0.27
N ALA A 150 -6.53 -4.49 -0.12
CA ALA A 150 -5.26 -4.77 0.54
C ALA A 150 -4.30 -3.56 0.46
N GLY A 151 -4.17 -2.96 -0.73
CA GLY A 151 -3.33 -1.79 -0.94
C GLY A 151 -3.82 -0.56 -0.17
N PHE A 152 -5.14 -0.31 -0.15
CA PHE A 152 -5.75 0.78 0.60
C PHE A 152 -5.45 0.66 2.10
N GLY A 153 -5.67 -0.53 2.68
CA GLY A 153 -5.36 -0.81 4.08
C GLY A 153 -3.88 -0.60 4.41
N ALA A 154 -2.98 -1.11 3.57
CA ALA A 154 -1.54 -0.92 3.74
C ALA A 154 -1.13 0.56 3.66
N ALA A 155 -1.75 1.33 2.75
CA ALA A 155 -1.52 2.77 2.61
C ALA A 155 -1.98 3.56 3.84
N CYS A 156 -3.15 3.23 4.40
CA CYS A 156 -3.63 3.80 5.65
C CYS A 156 -2.65 3.57 6.80
N ILE A 157 -2.22 2.32 7.00
CA ILE A 157 -1.26 1.96 8.05
C ILE A 157 0.04 2.72 7.84
N THR A 158 0.59 2.73 6.63
CA THR A 158 1.84 3.42 6.32
C THR A 158 1.74 4.92 6.63
N SER A 159 0.69 5.59 6.18
CA SER A 159 0.52 7.04 6.42
C SER A 159 0.36 7.37 7.91
N VAL A 160 -0.45 6.59 8.63
CA VAL A 160 -0.67 6.78 10.07
C VAL A 160 0.61 6.53 10.87
N VAL A 161 1.29 5.40 10.62
CA VAL A 161 2.52 5.03 11.35
C VAL A 161 3.63 6.04 11.08
N VAL A 162 3.82 6.47 9.83
CA VAL A 162 4.86 7.45 9.50
C VAL A 162 4.57 8.79 10.19
N ARG A 163 3.33 9.27 10.10
CA ARG A 163 2.94 10.58 10.65
C ARG A 163 2.93 10.61 12.18
N HIS A 164 2.38 9.58 12.82
CA HIS A 164 2.09 9.61 14.26
C HIS A 164 3.10 8.85 15.11
N LEU A 165 3.90 7.95 14.54
CA LEU A 165 4.93 7.22 15.27
C LEU A 165 6.34 7.61 14.83
N ILE A 166 6.65 7.49 13.53
CA ILE A 166 8.04 7.64 13.04
C ILE A 166 8.52 9.09 13.16
N ILE A 167 7.76 10.07 12.66
CA ILE A 167 8.16 11.48 12.70
C ILE A 167 8.35 11.97 14.15
N PRO A 168 7.37 11.81 15.07
CA PRO A 168 7.54 12.24 16.45
C PRO A 168 8.71 11.54 17.16
N MET A 169 8.91 10.24 16.89
CA MET A 169 10.04 9.51 17.45
C MET A 169 11.38 10.06 16.97
N LYS A 170 11.53 10.39 15.68
CA LYS A 170 12.76 10.99 15.14
C LYS A 170 13.03 12.38 15.72
N ILE A 171 12.00 13.19 15.88
CA ILE A 171 12.10 14.51 16.54
C ILE A 171 12.62 14.35 17.97
N ARG A 172 12.02 13.45 18.76
CA ARG A 172 12.42 13.22 20.15
C ARG A 172 13.87 12.73 20.27
N ASN A 173 14.33 11.94 19.32
CA ASN A 173 15.69 11.40 19.32
C ASN A 173 16.72 12.38 18.69
N GLY A 174 16.31 13.55 18.21
CA GLY A 174 17.21 14.54 17.59
C GLY A 174 17.74 14.14 16.20
N HIS A 175 17.08 13.22 15.50
CA HIS A 175 17.49 12.81 14.15
C HIS A 175 16.95 13.80 13.10
N GLU A 176 17.74 14.03 12.04
CA GLU A 176 17.31 14.85 10.91
C GLU A 176 16.07 14.27 10.21
N LEU A 177 15.11 15.12 9.86
CA LEU A 177 13.87 14.71 9.19
C LEU A 177 13.92 14.82 7.67
N HIS A 178 14.92 15.51 7.12
CA HIS A 178 14.92 15.92 5.70
C HIS A 178 14.74 14.75 4.74
N HIS A 179 15.33 13.59 5.06
CA HIS A 179 15.20 12.39 4.24
C HIS A 179 13.76 11.87 4.16
N LEU A 180 12.92 12.02 5.20
CA LEU A 180 11.51 11.58 5.19
C LEU A 180 10.62 12.42 4.25
N PHE A 181 11.13 13.56 3.78
CA PHE A 181 10.46 14.45 2.85
C PHE A 181 11.06 14.41 1.44
N LYS A 182 11.95 13.44 1.15
CA LYS A 182 12.38 13.18 -0.23
C LYS A 182 11.16 12.83 -1.10
N PRO A 183 11.19 13.14 -2.42
CA PRO A 183 10.04 12.95 -3.29
C PRO A 183 9.46 11.52 -3.27
N HIS A 184 10.30 10.49 -3.31
CA HIS A 184 9.84 9.09 -3.26
C HIS A 184 9.20 8.73 -1.92
N GLU A 185 9.73 9.25 -0.80
CA GLU A 185 9.16 9.03 0.53
C GLU A 185 7.79 9.71 0.66
N GLN A 186 7.60 10.91 0.09
CA GLN A 186 6.29 11.57 0.07
C GLN A 186 5.27 10.80 -0.77
N VAL A 187 5.70 10.24 -1.91
CA VAL A 187 4.86 9.37 -2.73
C VAL A 187 4.43 8.14 -1.91
N MET A 188 5.39 7.45 -1.30
CA MET A 188 5.17 6.22 -0.54
C MET A 188 4.32 6.42 0.72
N HIS A 189 4.56 7.50 1.47
CA HIS A 189 3.96 7.67 2.80
C HIS A 189 2.58 8.31 2.79
N ASN A 190 2.30 9.22 1.86
CA ASN A 190 1.07 10.00 1.88
C ASN A 190 0.34 10.01 0.54
N LEU A 191 1.06 10.16 -0.58
CA LEU A 191 0.40 10.32 -1.88
C LEU A 191 -0.37 9.06 -2.29
N VAL A 192 0.18 7.86 -2.03
CA VAL A 192 -0.51 6.59 -2.31
C VAL A 192 -1.89 6.55 -1.64
N LEU A 193 -2.00 6.96 -0.37
CA LEU A 193 -3.28 7.00 0.33
C LEU A 193 -4.25 8.03 -0.29
N ILE A 194 -3.75 9.19 -0.70
CA ILE A 194 -4.55 10.22 -1.37
C ILE A 194 -5.08 9.69 -2.71
N LEU A 195 -4.23 9.08 -3.53
CA LEU A 195 -4.62 8.54 -4.83
C LEU A 195 -5.63 7.41 -4.69
N PHE A 196 -5.43 6.52 -3.72
CA PHE A 196 -6.41 5.51 -3.33
C PHE A 196 -7.76 6.13 -2.92
N SER A 197 -7.74 7.18 -2.09
CA SER A 197 -8.95 7.85 -1.61
C SER A 197 -9.70 8.57 -2.74
N LEU A 198 -8.99 9.20 -3.68
CA LEU A 198 -9.59 9.82 -4.86
C LEU A 198 -10.28 8.78 -5.75
N ILE A 199 -9.68 7.61 -5.94
CA ILE A 199 -10.32 6.52 -6.68
C ILE A 199 -11.51 5.97 -5.91
N TYR A 200 -11.38 5.77 -4.61
CA TYR A 200 -12.48 5.29 -3.78
C TYR A 200 -13.69 6.22 -3.90
N TYR A 201 -13.48 7.53 -3.79
CA TYR A 201 -14.54 8.53 -3.94
C TYR A 201 -15.14 8.60 -5.34
N THR A 202 -14.36 8.31 -6.40
CA THR A 202 -14.86 8.27 -7.78
C THR A 202 -15.51 6.94 -8.16
N VAL A 203 -15.34 5.89 -7.34
CA VAL A 203 -15.94 4.56 -7.50
C VAL A 203 -17.16 4.35 -6.58
N GLY A 204 -17.30 5.11 -5.50
CA GLY A 204 -18.38 4.96 -4.52
C GLY A 204 -19.10 6.24 -4.14
N LEU A 205 -20.41 6.25 -4.40
CA LEU A 205 -21.48 7.08 -3.81
C LEU A 205 -21.60 8.53 -4.29
N GLY A 206 -22.11 8.66 -5.53
CA GLY A 206 -23.17 9.61 -5.87
C GLY A 206 -24.41 8.83 -6.25
#